data_AF-A0A961AWF5-F1
#
_entry.id   AF-A0A961AWF5-F1
#
_cell.length_a   1.000
_cell.length_b   1.000
_cell.length_c   1.000
_cell.angle_alpha   90.00
_cell.angle_beta   90.00
_cell.angle_gamma   90.00
#
_symmetry.space_group_name_H-M   'P 1'
#
loop_
_entity.id
_entity.type
_entity.pdbx_description
1 polymer ?
#
loop_
_entity_poly.entity_id
_entity_poly.type
_entity_poly.pdbx_seq_one_letter_code
_entity_poly.pdbx_strand_id
1 'polypeptide(L)'
;MPFRPPQVFSLPPLFVAGACLLVALLPLDAGAWGSGHDDIVREIIERLPADLRESFSAEMIEEAIHHQSHYPDNFDPFLPEDVGETAVAKLAAAGVTKRYDLHSERGMAEAFLRLVDAMRERDAAHTALWIAAYSHVIADMAACNHDPLVHTATYGWAEWKVKLPSGERDFSQLRPLLDLAGSAHDPAGGEAAFEAAIERMRLEDSGQKPAEILAEIMLYGQSGADFCAPRGVRVLEGAAGWIDRQDPDARKMLWNNIGELGAWAVVRTLRDVAIARR
;
A
#
# COMPACT_ATOMS: atom_id res chain seq x y z
N MET A 1 -70.01 28.91 2.59
CA MET A 1 -69.44 27.57 2.31
C MET A 1 -68.02 27.54 2.86
N PRO A 2 -67.67 26.66 3.81
CA PRO A 2 -66.32 26.61 4.33
C PRO A 2 -65.42 25.78 3.41
N PHE A 3 -64.24 26.33 3.11
CA PHE A 3 -63.19 25.71 2.30
C PHE A 3 -62.57 24.54 3.09
N ARG A 4 -62.74 23.30 2.62
CA ARG A 4 -62.01 22.14 3.17
C ARG A 4 -60.62 22.10 2.53
N PRO A 5 -59.52 22.08 3.30
CA PRO A 5 -58.19 21.82 2.73
C PRO A 5 -58.10 20.35 2.29
N PRO A 6 -57.23 20.03 1.31
CA PRO A 6 -57.09 18.68 0.79
C PRO A 6 -56.46 17.75 1.85
N GLN A 7 -56.96 16.52 1.90
CA GLN A 7 -56.40 15.46 2.73
C GLN A 7 -54.96 15.17 2.28
N VAL A 8 -54.01 15.40 3.18
CA VAL A 8 -52.62 14.96 3.01
C VAL A 8 -52.59 13.45 3.27
N PHE A 9 -52.30 12.67 2.23
CA PHE A 9 -51.97 11.25 2.40
C PHE A 9 -50.64 11.15 3.13
N SER A 10 -50.69 10.83 4.42
CA SER A 10 -49.52 10.42 5.21
C SER A 10 -49.12 9.01 4.81
N LEU A 11 -48.01 8.87 4.08
CA LEU A 11 -47.34 7.58 3.89
C LEU A 11 -46.69 7.14 5.21
N PRO A 12 -46.67 5.83 5.53
CA PRO A 12 -46.11 5.33 6.79
C PRO A 12 -44.58 5.51 6.83
N PRO A 13 -44.00 5.89 7.98
CA PRO A 13 -42.57 6.14 8.13
C PRO A 13 -41.82 4.82 8.36
N LEU A 14 -41.84 3.89 7.41
CA LEU A 14 -41.16 2.59 7.58
C LEU A 14 -40.42 2.08 6.34
N PHE A 15 -40.26 2.88 5.28
CA PHE A 15 -39.49 2.46 4.09
C PHE A 15 -38.37 3.41 3.65
N VAL A 16 -38.08 4.48 4.41
CA VAL A 16 -36.97 5.40 4.10
C VAL A 16 -35.75 5.20 5.03
N ALA A 17 -35.92 4.48 6.15
CA ALA A 17 -34.83 4.24 7.10
C ALA A 17 -33.95 3.01 6.76
N GLY A 18 -34.36 2.15 5.83
CA GLY A 18 -33.64 0.91 5.48
C GLY A 18 -32.59 1.05 4.38
N ALA A 19 -32.64 2.10 3.56
CA ALA A 19 -31.71 2.30 2.44
C ALA A 19 -30.52 3.21 2.78
N CYS A 20 -30.62 4.03 3.84
CA CYS A 20 -29.51 4.89 4.29
C CYS A 20 -28.59 4.21 5.32
N LEU A 21 -29.00 3.08 5.91
CA LEU A 21 -28.19 2.36 6.91
C LEU A 21 -27.28 1.27 6.30
N LEU A 22 -27.47 0.91 5.03
CA LEU A 22 -26.66 -0.09 4.31
C LEU A 22 -25.51 0.51 3.49
N VAL A 23 -25.44 1.84 3.39
CA VAL A 23 -24.28 2.56 2.80
C VAL A 23 -23.26 2.97 3.87
N ALA A 24 -23.62 2.88 5.16
CA ALA A 24 -22.78 3.27 6.29
C ALA A 24 -21.95 2.11 6.89
N LEU A 25 -21.88 0.95 6.24
CA LEU A 25 -21.22 -0.27 6.75
C LEU A 25 -20.17 -0.88 5.80
N LEU A 26 -19.67 -0.11 4.83
CA LEU A 26 -18.41 -0.45 4.18
C LEU A 26 -17.51 0.79 4.23
N PRO A 27 -16.48 0.83 5.10
CA PRO A 27 -15.26 1.44 4.62
C PRO A 27 -14.85 0.56 3.44
N LEU A 28 -15.09 1.03 2.21
CA LEU A 28 -14.30 0.53 1.09
C LEU A 28 -12.89 1.00 1.41
N ASP A 29 -12.07 0.06 1.87
CA ASP A 29 -10.74 0.27 2.41
C ASP A 29 -9.98 1.29 1.56
N ALA A 30 -9.79 2.44 2.17
CA ALA A 30 -8.98 3.53 1.65
C ALA A 30 -7.52 3.20 1.97
N GLY A 31 -7.00 2.11 1.39
CA GLY A 31 -5.59 1.72 1.50
C GLY A 31 -4.70 2.63 0.67
N ALA A 32 -3.48 2.87 1.17
CA ALA A 32 -2.41 3.56 0.46
C ALA A 32 -2.01 2.83 -0.83
N TRP A 33 -1.85 1.52 -0.70
CA TRP A 33 -2.02 0.54 -1.76
C TRP A 33 -3.05 -0.47 -1.28
N GLY A 34 -4.07 -0.80 -2.05
CA GLY A 34 -4.95 -1.94 -1.76
C GLY A 34 -4.19 -3.23 -2.06
N SER A 35 -4.64 -3.99 -3.06
CA SER A 35 -3.95 -5.22 -3.47
C SER A 35 -2.52 -4.99 -4.01
N GLY A 36 -2.08 -3.74 -4.22
CA GLY A 36 -0.71 -3.44 -4.62
C GLY A 36 0.36 -3.91 -3.62
N HIS A 37 0.02 -4.08 -2.34
CA HIS A 37 0.94 -4.67 -1.36
C HIS A 37 1.28 -6.12 -1.68
N ASP A 38 0.33 -6.91 -2.17
CA ASP A 38 0.54 -8.30 -2.59
C ASP A 38 1.59 -8.37 -3.71
N ASP A 39 1.49 -7.47 -4.69
CA ASP A 39 2.42 -7.40 -5.82
C ASP A 39 3.83 -7.01 -5.36
N ILE A 40 3.96 -6.07 -4.43
CA ILE A 40 5.26 -5.70 -3.85
C ILE A 40 5.90 -6.89 -3.14
N VAL A 41 5.15 -7.60 -2.30
CA VAL A 41 5.69 -8.78 -1.58
C VAL A 41 6.06 -9.89 -2.55
N ARG A 42 5.25 -10.13 -3.59
CA ARG A 42 5.56 -11.11 -4.65
C ARG A 42 6.90 -10.79 -5.30
N GLU A 43 7.09 -9.56 -5.78
CA GLU A 43 8.34 -9.14 -6.43
C GLU A 43 9.57 -9.21 -5.50
N ILE A 44 9.37 -8.95 -4.21
CA ILE A 44 10.42 -9.09 -3.19
C ILE A 44 10.80 -10.57 -3.03
N ILE A 45 9.83 -11.46 -2.77
CA ILE A 45 10.07 -12.89 -2.54
C ILE A 45 10.78 -13.53 -3.74
N GLU A 46 10.37 -13.20 -4.96
CA GLU A 46 10.99 -13.72 -6.19
C GLU A 46 12.47 -13.32 -6.34
N ARG A 47 12.85 -12.17 -5.79
CA ARG A 47 14.22 -11.61 -5.85
C ARG A 47 15.05 -11.85 -4.61
N LEU A 48 14.50 -12.53 -3.60
CA LEU A 48 15.28 -12.90 -2.43
C LEU A 48 16.44 -13.84 -2.82
N PRO A 49 17.57 -13.76 -2.11
CA PRO A 49 18.65 -14.72 -2.25
C PRO A 49 18.15 -16.15 -2.13
N ALA A 50 18.66 -17.05 -2.98
CA ALA A 50 18.13 -18.41 -3.13
C ALA A 50 18.03 -19.16 -1.80
N ASP A 51 19.03 -19.03 -0.94
CA ASP A 51 19.05 -19.70 0.36
C ASP A 51 17.95 -19.23 1.32
N LEU A 52 17.56 -17.96 1.22
CA LEU A 52 16.44 -17.42 2.01
C LEU A 52 15.11 -17.82 1.39
N ARG A 53 14.97 -17.69 0.07
CA ARG A 53 13.75 -18.06 -0.66
C ARG A 53 13.41 -19.54 -0.50
N GLU A 54 14.41 -20.41 -0.52
CA GLU A 54 14.25 -21.86 -0.32
C GLU A 54 13.90 -22.24 1.13
N SER A 55 14.08 -21.32 2.09
CA SER A 55 13.69 -21.56 3.48
C SER A 55 12.19 -21.40 3.72
N PHE A 56 11.46 -20.79 2.78
CA PHE A 56 10.03 -20.55 2.89
C PHE A 56 9.22 -21.68 2.27
N SER A 57 8.21 -22.18 2.99
CA SER A 57 7.23 -23.09 2.39
C SER A 57 6.27 -22.32 1.47
N ALA A 58 5.54 -23.04 0.61
CA ALA A 58 4.52 -22.41 -0.23
C ALA A 58 3.45 -21.70 0.62
N GLU A 59 3.05 -22.30 1.74
CA GLU A 59 2.07 -21.72 2.67
C GLU A 59 2.60 -20.43 3.31
N MET A 60 3.89 -20.38 3.65
CA MET A 60 4.51 -19.15 4.17
C MET A 60 4.52 -18.03 3.13
N ILE A 61 4.77 -18.37 1.86
CA ILE A 61 4.77 -17.40 0.75
C ILE A 61 3.36 -16.84 0.53
N GLU A 62 2.35 -17.72 0.47
CA GLU A 62 0.95 -17.30 0.30
C GLU A 62 0.47 -16.44 1.48
N GLU A 63 0.78 -16.84 2.72
CA GLU A 63 0.47 -16.06 3.91
C GLU A 63 1.17 -14.70 3.89
N ALA A 64 2.44 -14.65 3.47
CA ALA A 64 3.19 -13.41 3.35
C ALA A 64 2.56 -12.45 2.33
N ILE A 65 2.18 -12.96 1.15
CA ILE A 65 1.65 -12.15 0.04
C ILE A 65 0.23 -11.66 0.31
N HIS A 66 -0.65 -12.50 0.84
CA HIS A 66 -2.09 -12.21 0.89
C HIS A 66 -2.60 -11.77 2.27
N HIS A 67 -1.83 -12.00 3.34
CA HIS A 67 -2.26 -11.70 4.70
C HIS A 67 -1.25 -10.82 5.44
N GLN A 68 0.02 -11.20 5.50
CA GLN A 68 1.01 -10.45 6.27
C GLN A 68 1.43 -9.14 5.60
N SER A 69 1.27 -9.05 4.28
CA SER A 69 1.38 -7.81 3.50
C SER A 69 0.37 -6.74 3.91
N HIS A 70 -0.71 -7.11 4.62
CA HIS A 70 -1.73 -6.22 5.18
C HIS A 70 -1.69 -6.16 6.70
N TYR A 71 -0.73 -6.84 7.34
CA TYR A 71 -0.62 -6.92 8.80
C TYR A 71 -0.57 -5.56 9.49
N PRO A 72 0.15 -4.55 8.97
CA PRO A 72 0.21 -3.22 9.59
C PRO A 72 -1.10 -2.45 9.55
N ASP A 73 -2.02 -2.74 8.62
CA ASP A 73 -3.31 -2.07 8.44
C ASP A 73 -4.37 -2.49 9.46
N ASN A 74 -3.95 -2.74 10.70
CA ASN A 74 -4.82 -3.15 11.78
C ASN A 74 -4.49 -2.40 13.09
N PHE A 75 -5.53 -1.86 13.74
CA PHE A 75 -5.43 -1.12 15.00
C PHE A 75 -5.37 -2.01 16.25
N ASP A 76 -5.45 -3.33 16.08
CA ASP A 76 -5.29 -4.34 17.12
C ASP A 76 -3.85 -4.37 17.67
N PRO A 77 -3.68 -4.85 18.91
CA PRO A 77 -2.34 -5.11 19.47
C PRO A 77 -1.61 -6.22 18.70
N PHE A 78 -0.29 -6.28 18.88
CA PHE A 78 0.49 -7.45 18.47
C PHE A 78 0.11 -8.67 19.32
N LEU A 79 -0.06 -9.81 18.67
CA LEU A 79 -0.37 -11.07 19.34
C LEU A 79 0.87 -11.97 19.38
N PRO A 80 1.17 -12.62 20.53
CA PRO A 80 2.31 -13.54 20.63
C PRO A 80 2.26 -14.70 19.63
N GLU A 81 1.07 -15.17 19.25
CA GLU A 81 0.88 -16.20 18.23
C GLU A 81 1.27 -15.75 16.81
N ASP A 82 1.27 -14.44 16.54
CA ASP A 82 1.63 -13.90 15.22
C ASP A 82 3.14 -13.65 15.12
N VAL A 83 3.71 -12.97 16.12
CA VAL A 83 5.05 -12.39 16.05
C VAL A 83 6.03 -12.92 17.12
N GLY A 84 5.55 -13.76 18.04
CA GLY A 84 6.31 -14.29 19.16
C GLY A 84 6.33 -13.36 20.39
N GLU A 85 6.35 -13.96 21.58
CA GLU A 85 6.37 -13.24 22.87
C GLU A 85 7.52 -12.23 22.98
N THR A 86 8.71 -12.62 22.51
CA THR A 86 9.90 -11.76 22.53
C THR A 86 9.71 -10.51 21.67
N ALA A 87 9.09 -10.63 20.48
CA ALA A 87 8.85 -9.49 19.62
C ALA A 87 7.82 -8.55 20.24
N VAL A 88 6.72 -9.08 20.78
CA VAL A 88 5.70 -8.28 21.50
C VAL A 88 6.33 -7.47 22.62
N ALA A 89 7.19 -8.10 23.45
CA ALA A 89 7.86 -7.42 24.55
C ALA A 89 8.80 -6.30 24.07
N LYS A 90 9.60 -6.56 23.01
CA LYS A 90 10.52 -5.56 22.44
C LYS A 90 9.77 -4.39 21.81
N LEU A 91 8.71 -4.65 21.04
CA LEU A 91 7.84 -3.63 20.44
C LEU A 91 7.20 -2.75 21.51
N ALA A 92 6.60 -3.37 22.54
CA ALA A 92 6.00 -2.64 23.65
C ALA A 92 7.02 -1.78 24.42
N ALA A 93 8.24 -2.27 24.61
CA ALA A 93 9.32 -1.51 25.24
C ALA A 93 9.74 -0.28 24.43
N ALA A 94 9.60 -0.33 23.10
CA ALA A 94 9.80 0.81 22.21
C ALA A 94 8.56 1.74 22.12
N GLY A 95 7.45 1.38 22.76
CA GLY A 95 6.18 2.11 22.67
C GLY A 95 5.43 1.87 21.37
N VAL A 96 5.73 0.78 20.66
CA VAL A 96 5.01 0.29 19.47
C VAL A 96 4.09 -0.82 19.96
N THR A 97 2.80 -0.52 20.14
CA THR A 97 1.87 -1.39 20.88
C THR A 97 0.79 -2.03 20.02
N LYS A 98 0.55 -1.45 18.85
CA LYS A 98 -0.45 -1.90 17.87
C LYS A 98 0.20 -2.09 16.51
N ARG A 99 -0.39 -2.93 15.66
CA ARG A 99 0.15 -3.21 14.32
C ARG A 99 0.22 -1.94 13.47
N TYR A 100 -0.78 -1.06 13.59
CA TYR A 100 -0.79 0.24 12.93
C TYR A 100 0.35 1.18 13.37
N ASP A 101 0.91 1.01 14.57
CA ASP A 101 2.04 1.83 15.02
C ASP A 101 3.31 1.58 14.17
N LEU A 102 3.35 0.49 13.39
CA LEU A 102 4.44 0.18 12.44
C LEU A 102 4.60 1.25 11.36
N HIS A 103 3.55 2.03 11.05
CA HIS A 103 3.59 3.13 10.07
C HIS A 103 4.42 4.33 10.55
N SER A 104 4.74 4.43 11.85
CA SER A 104 5.60 5.49 12.37
C SER A 104 7.08 5.24 12.03
N GLU A 105 7.92 6.28 12.06
CA GLU A 105 9.36 6.13 11.82
C GLU A 105 9.99 5.14 12.83
N ARG A 106 9.52 5.19 14.08
CA ARG A 106 9.91 4.25 15.13
C ARG A 106 9.41 2.84 14.82
N GLY A 107 8.15 2.71 14.40
CA GLY A 107 7.54 1.45 14.02
C GLY A 107 8.30 0.74 12.91
N MET A 108 8.64 1.47 11.85
CA MET A 108 9.47 0.98 10.74
C MET A 108 10.85 0.51 11.22
N ALA A 109 11.52 1.29 12.07
CA ALA A 109 12.81 0.90 12.63
C ALA A 109 12.69 -0.38 13.47
N GLU A 110 11.64 -0.52 14.28
CA GLU A 110 11.41 -1.73 15.07
C GLU A 110 11.04 -2.94 14.21
N ALA A 111 10.25 -2.78 13.14
CA ALA A 111 9.98 -3.85 12.17
C ALA A 111 11.27 -4.38 11.54
N PHE A 112 12.16 -3.47 11.12
CA PHE A 112 13.49 -3.84 10.61
C PHE A 112 14.32 -4.59 11.67
N LEU A 113 14.30 -4.13 12.93
CA LEU A 113 15.02 -4.83 14.01
C LEU A 113 14.43 -6.23 14.29
N ARG A 114 13.12 -6.42 14.15
CA ARG A 114 12.49 -7.75 14.27
C ARG A 114 12.83 -8.65 13.09
N LEU A 115 12.95 -8.11 11.88
CA LEU A 115 13.49 -8.83 10.72
C LEU A 115 14.92 -9.33 11.00
N VAL A 116 15.79 -8.47 11.53
CA VAL A 116 17.16 -8.84 11.94
C VAL A 116 17.15 -9.95 12.98
N ASP A 117 16.30 -9.85 14.00
CA ASP A 117 16.16 -10.87 15.05
C ASP A 117 15.73 -12.22 14.44
N ALA A 118 14.68 -12.24 13.62
CA ALA A 118 14.16 -13.46 12.97
C ALA A 118 15.19 -14.14 12.07
N MET A 119 15.94 -13.36 11.29
CA MET A 119 17.01 -13.90 10.44
C MET A 119 18.15 -14.50 11.26
N ARG A 120 18.53 -13.88 12.38
CA ARG A 120 19.57 -14.41 13.29
C ARG A 120 19.14 -15.72 13.93
N GLU A 121 17.87 -15.82 14.29
CA GLU A 121 17.27 -17.01 14.90
C GLU A 121 16.98 -18.11 13.86
N ARG A 122 17.12 -17.81 12.56
CA ARG A 122 16.76 -18.68 11.43
C ARG A 122 15.29 -19.10 11.46
N ASP A 123 14.44 -18.19 11.91
CA ASP A 123 13.00 -18.38 11.95
C ASP A 123 12.41 -17.96 10.60
N ALA A 124 12.18 -18.95 9.73
CA ALA A 124 11.67 -18.72 8.38
C ALA A 124 10.28 -18.05 8.38
N ALA A 125 9.40 -18.45 9.30
CA ALA A 125 8.03 -17.93 9.37
C ALA A 125 8.01 -16.46 9.77
N HIS A 126 8.71 -16.11 10.86
CA HIS A 126 8.80 -14.71 11.28
C HIS A 126 9.64 -13.87 10.31
N THR A 127 10.62 -14.47 9.61
CA THR A 127 11.35 -13.74 8.57
C THR A 127 10.41 -13.37 7.40
N ALA A 128 9.58 -14.30 6.92
CA ALA A 128 8.59 -14.01 5.89
C ALA A 128 7.59 -12.93 6.35
N LEU A 129 7.07 -13.04 7.58
CA LEU A 129 6.19 -12.04 8.19
C LEU A 129 6.81 -10.66 8.23
N TRP A 130 8.03 -10.55 8.77
CA TRP A 130 8.67 -9.25 8.92
C TRP A 130 9.11 -8.67 7.58
N ILE A 131 9.43 -9.48 6.56
CA ILE A 131 9.61 -8.98 5.18
C ILE A 131 8.31 -8.38 4.68
N ALA A 132 7.19 -9.10 4.79
CA ALA A 132 5.89 -8.64 4.30
C ALA A 132 5.42 -7.37 5.02
N ALA A 133 5.34 -7.39 6.35
CA ALA A 133 4.89 -6.26 7.16
C ALA A 133 5.82 -5.03 7.02
N TYR A 134 7.13 -5.23 6.92
CA TYR A 134 8.07 -4.14 6.71
C TYR A 134 7.95 -3.54 5.31
N SER A 135 7.81 -4.39 4.28
CA SER A 135 7.63 -3.93 2.91
C SER A 135 6.35 -3.12 2.73
N HIS A 136 5.28 -3.46 3.45
CA HIS A 136 4.02 -2.70 3.49
C HIS A 136 4.27 -1.27 3.96
N VAL A 137 4.85 -1.10 5.15
CA VAL A 137 5.07 0.24 5.70
C VAL A 137 6.08 1.05 4.89
N ILE A 138 7.02 0.40 4.20
CA ILE A 138 7.87 1.07 3.19
C ILE A 138 7.03 1.50 1.99
N ALA A 139 6.19 0.62 1.44
CA ALA A 139 5.38 0.89 0.26
C ALA A 139 4.49 2.11 0.44
N ASP A 140 3.92 2.25 1.63
CA ASP A 140 3.11 3.41 2.01
C ASP A 140 3.87 4.72 1.92
N MET A 141 5.17 4.74 2.22
CA MET A 141 5.94 5.99 2.16
C MET A 141 5.97 6.59 0.75
N ALA A 142 5.81 5.77 -0.29
CA ALA A 142 5.74 6.19 -1.69
C ALA A 142 4.38 5.90 -2.35
N ALA A 143 3.32 5.67 -1.56
CA ALA A 143 2.00 5.40 -2.12
C ALA A 143 1.47 6.54 -2.97
N CYS A 144 0.85 6.21 -4.11
CA CYS A 144 0.46 7.24 -5.08
C CYS A 144 -0.57 8.21 -4.51
N ASN A 145 -1.47 7.74 -3.65
CA ASN A 145 -2.49 8.54 -2.97
C ASN A 145 -1.96 9.32 -1.75
N HIS A 146 -0.66 9.24 -1.45
CA HIS A 146 -0.01 10.15 -0.50
C HIS A 146 0.40 11.47 -1.17
N ASP A 147 0.38 11.54 -2.51
CA ASP A 147 0.34 12.82 -3.20
C ASP A 147 -1.01 13.52 -2.94
N PRO A 148 -1.05 14.81 -2.52
CA PRO A 148 -2.29 15.49 -2.18
C PRO A 148 -3.33 15.58 -3.32
N LEU A 149 -2.89 15.65 -4.58
CA LEU A 149 -3.80 15.71 -5.72
C LEU A 149 -4.41 14.36 -6.02
N VAL A 150 -3.60 13.30 -5.99
CA VAL A 150 -4.10 11.92 -6.13
C VAL A 150 -5.01 11.57 -4.96
N HIS A 151 -4.64 11.94 -3.72
CA HIS A 151 -5.50 11.79 -2.54
C HIS A 151 -6.88 12.42 -2.73
N THR A 152 -6.89 13.69 -3.16
CA THR A 152 -8.12 14.44 -3.41
C THR A 152 -8.95 13.80 -4.52
N ALA A 153 -8.29 13.31 -5.58
CA ALA A 153 -8.97 12.60 -6.65
C ALA A 153 -9.62 11.29 -6.17
N THR A 154 -8.89 10.49 -5.38
CA THR A 154 -9.32 9.18 -4.88
C THR A 154 -10.44 9.28 -3.85
N TYR A 155 -10.35 10.21 -2.91
CA TYR A 155 -11.26 10.27 -1.75
C TYR A 155 -12.26 11.43 -1.79
N GLY A 156 -11.98 12.48 -2.56
CA GLY A 156 -12.89 13.60 -2.75
C GLY A 156 -13.65 13.49 -4.07
N TRP A 157 -12.95 13.70 -5.18
CA TRP A 157 -13.59 13.83 -6.50
C TRP A 157 -14.28 12.56 -6.97
N ALA A 158 -13.72 11.40 -6.65
CA ALA A 158 -14.35 10.11 -6.93
C ALA A 158 -15.68 9.93 -6.16
N GLU A 159 -15.71 10.24 -4.87
CA GLU A 159 -16.93 10.17 -4.05
C GLU A 159 -18.01 11.16 -4.53
N TRP A 160 -17.58 12.36 -4.91
CA TRP A 160 -18.48 13.39 -5.45
C TRP A 160 -18.81 13.18 -6.93
N LYS A 161 -18.25 12.15 -7.58
CA LYS A 161 -18.43 11.84 -9.01
C LYS A 161 -18.19 13.07 -9.89
N VAL A 162 -17.15 13.82 -9.58
CA VAL A 162 -16.73 14.98 -10.40
C VAL A 162 -16.48 14.49 -11.82
N LYS A 163 -16.99 15.23 -12.81
CA LYS A 163 -16.88 14.85 -14.22
C LYS A 163 -15.45 15.04 -14.73
N LEU A 164 -15.01 14.09 -15.54
CA LEU A 164 -13.81 14.23 -16.35
C LEU A 164 -14.05 15.23 -17.49
N PRO A 165 -13.00 15.77 -18.15
CA PRO A 165 -13.14 16.83 -19.15
C PRO A 165 -14.14 16.55 -20.28
N SER A 166 -14.29 15.30 -20.74
CA SER A 166 -15.31 14.95 -21.76
C SER A 166 -16.76 15.07 -21.26
N GLY A 167 -16.98 15.00 -19.94
CA GLY A 167 -18.30 14.94 -19.32
C GLY A 167 -18.96 13.56 -19.29
N GLU A 168 -18.43 12.57 -20.03
CA GLU A 168 -19.02 11.23 -20.16
C GLU A 168 -18.72 10.34 -18.95
N ARG A 169 -17.54 10.50 -18.35
CA ARG A 169 -17.03 9.71 -17.23
C ARG A 169 -16.73 10.60 -16.01
N ASP A 170 -16.40 9.97 -14.89
CA ASP A 170 -16.11 10.68 -13.63
C ASP A 170 -14.95 10.04 -12.87
N PHE A 171 -14.45 10.75 -11.86
CA PHE A 171 -13.27 10.36 -11.08
C PHE A 171 -13.43 9.02 -10.34
N SER A 172 -14.65 8.51 -10.11
CA SER A 172 -14.81 7.19 -9.47
C SER A 172 -14.24 6.05 -10.31
N GLN A 173 -14.16 6.25 -11.64
CA GLN A 173 -13.62 5.28 -12.58
C GLN A 173 -12.09 5.22 -12.59
N LEU A 174 -11.41 6.19 -11.95
CA LEU A 174 -9.94 6.20 -11.88
C LEU A 174 -9.41 5.29 -10.77
N ARG A 175 -10.20 4.98 -9.73
CA ARG A 175 -9.74 4.26 -8.53
C ARG A 175 -8.92 2.99 -8.82
N PRO A 176 -9.33 2.08 -9.73
CA PRO A 176 -8.56 0.89 -10.01
C PRO A 176 -7.17 1.16 -10.62
N LEU A 177 -6.96 2.36 -11.17
CA LEU A 177 -5.70 2.81 -11.78
C LEU A 177 -4.81 3.59 -10.81
N LEU A 178 -5.35 3.98 -9.66
CA LEU A 178 -4.62 4.69 -8.59
C LEU A 178 -4.18 3.69 -7.50
N ASP A 179 -3.82 2.50 -7.95
CA ASP A 179 -3.33 1.39 -7.17
C ASP A 179 -2.28 0.65 -8.01
N LEU A 180 -1.22 0.13 -7.37
CA LEU A 180 -0.16 -0.60 -8.05
C LEU A 180 -0.70 -1.85 -8.70
N ALA A 181 -1.67 -2.53 -8.10
CA ALA A 181 -2.27 -3.73 -8.67
C ALA A 181 -2.92 -3.48 -10.03
N GLY A 182 -3.43 -2.28 -10.27
CA GLY A 182 -3.92 -1.87 -11.59
C GLY A 182 -2.83 -1.82 -12.65
N SER A 183 -1.58 -1.55 -12.26
CA SER A 183 -0.42 -1.58 -13.16
C SER A 183 0.23 -2.96 -13.22
N ALA A 184 0.48 -3.61 -12.08
CA ALA A 184 1.16 -4.89 -11.99
C ALA A 184 0.41 -6.01 -12.74
N HIS A 185 -0.93 -5.97 -12.77
CA HIS A 185 -1.74 -6.96 -13.47
C HIS A 185 -2.13 -6.57 -14.90
N ASP A 186 -1.60 -5.46 -15.44
CA ASP A 186 -1.94 -4.99 -16.77
C ASP A 186 -1.02 -5.60 -17.84
N PRO A 187 -1.51 -6.57 -18.65
CA PRO A 187 -0.70 -7.23 -19.66
C PRO A 187 -0.38 -6.33 -20.86
N ALA A 188 -0.98 -5.13 -20.94
CA ALA A 188 -0.75 -4.16 -22.01
C ALA A 188 0.37 -3.16 -21.65
N GLY A 189 1.27 -3.53 -20.73
CA GLY A 189 2.54 -2.84 -20.50
C GLY A 189 2.78 -2.38 -19.06
N GLY A 190 1.81 -2.54 -18.16
CA GLY A 190 1.97 -2.14 -16.76
C GLY A 190 2.96 -3.03 -16.01
N GLU A 191 2.82 -4.35 -16.14
CA GLU A 191 3.75 -5.34 -15.57
C GLU A 191 5.19 -5.08 -16.05
N ALA A 192 5.38 -4.91 -17.36
CA ALA A 192 6.69 -4.61 -17.94
C ALA A 192 7.28 -3.26 -17.48
N ALA A 193 6.44 -2.26 -17.23
CA ALA A 193 6.89 -0.97 -16.71
C ALA A 193 7.34 -1.06 -15.25
N PHE A 194 6.62 -1.85 -14.43
CA PHE A 194 6.97 -2.12 -13.04
C PHE A 194 8.29 -2.89 -12.96
N GLU A 195 8.42 -3.99 -13.71
CA GLU A 195 9.65 -4.77 -13.82
C GLU A 195 10.86 -3.90 -14.21
N ALA A 196 10.71 -3.13 -15.28
CA ALA A 196 11.77 -2.24 -15.76
C ALA A 196 12.14 -1.15 -14.74
N ALA A 197 11.21 -0.75 -13.87
CA ALA A 197 11.48 0.18 -12.79
C ALA A 197 12.28 -0.46 -11.66
N ILE A 198 11.94 -1.69 -11.25
CA ILE A 198 12.70 -2.47 -10.24
C ILE A 198 14.16 -2.61 -10.67
N GLU A 199 14.39 -3.09 -11.90
CA GLU A 199 15.75 -3.31 -12.41
C GLU A 199 16.56 -2.01 -12.51
N ARG A 200 15.92 -0.91 -12.94
CA ARG A 200 16.58 0.41 -13.05
C ARG A 200 16.95 1.00 -11.69
N MET A 201 16.11 0.77 -10.67
CA MET A 201 16.22 1.42 -9.35
C MET A 201 16.95 0.57 -8.32
N ARG A 202 17.47 -0.60 -8.71
CA ARG A 202 18.14 -1.56 -7.83
C ARG A 202 19.15 -0.88 -6.91
N LEU A 203 19.06 -1.21 -5.62
CA LEU A 203 19.95 -0.72 -4.59
C LEU A 203 20.79 -1.87 -4.05
N GLU A 204 22.03 -1.57 -3.68
CA GLU A 204 22.96 -2.51 -3.05
C GLU A 204 23.27 -2.05 -1.62
N ASP A 205 23.62 -2.98 -0.75
CA ASP A 205 24.19 -2.65 0.57
C ASP A 205 25.54 -1.94 0.37
N SER A 206 25.61 -0.70 0.83
CA SER A 206 26.80 0.15 0.70
C SER A 206 27.80 0.00 1.85
N GLY A 207 27.54 -0.89 2.81
CA GLY A 207 28.43 -1.10 3.96
C GLY A 207 28.24 -0.07 5.09
N GLN A 208 27.12 0.66 5.11
CA GLN A 208 26.79 1.66 6.13
C GLN A 208 26.80 1.05 7.54
N LYS A 209 27.12 1.88 8.54
CA LYS A 209 27.08 1.47 9.95
C LYS A 209 25.63 1.30 10.42
N PRO A 210 25.36 0.45 11.44
CA PRO A 210 24.00 0.22 11.92
C PRO A 210 23.21 1.48 12.28
N ALA A 211 23.87 2.48 12.89
CA ALA A 211 23.21 3.75 13.22
C ALA A 211 22.82 4.57 11.98
N GLU A 212 23.62 4.52 10.91
CA GLU A 212 23.34 5.21 9.65
C GLU A 212 22.16 4.54 8.93
N ILE A 213 22.11 3.20 8.94
CA ILE A 213 21.00 2.40 8.39
C ILE A 213 19.69 2.74 9.09
N LEU A 214 19.66 2.70 10.43
CA LEU A 214 18.45 3.00 11.19
C LEU A 214 18.00 4.45 10.97
N ALA A 215 18.93 5.40 10.93
CA ALA A 215 18.61 6.79 10.61
C ALA A 215 18.01 6.93 9.20
N GLU A 216 18.53 6.18 8.22
CA GLU A 216 17.99 6.19 6.85
C GLU A 216 16.57 5.59 6.79
N ILE A 217 16.35 4.44 7.44
CA ILE A 217 15.04 3.79 7.51
C ILE A 217 14.01 4.72 8.16
N MET A 218 14.38 5.41 9.24
CA MET A 218 13.51 6.40 9.89
C MET A 218 13.21 7.61 8.98
N LEU A 219 14.01 7.87 7.94
CA LEU A 219 13.79 8.93 6.95
C LEU A 219 13.04 8.45 5.70
N TYR A 220 12.57 7.21 5.67
CA TYR A 220 11.79 6.69 4.54
C TYR A 220 10.49 7.45 4.31
N GLY A 221 9.82 7.95 5.36
CA GLY A 221 8.65 8.82 5.17
C GLY A 221 8.95 10.09 4.39
N GLN A 222 10.05 10.78 4.71
CA GLN A 222 10.48 11.97 3.97
C GLN A 222 10.91 11.62 2.54
N SER A 223 11.78 10.63 2.38
CA SER A 223 12.32 10.27 1.06
C SER A 223 11.29 9.61 0.14
N GLY A 224 10.29 8.92 0.70
CA GLY A 224 9.14 8.38 -0.02
C GLY A 224 8.22 9.49 -0.48
N ALA A 225 7.89 10.45 0.38
CA ALA A 225 7.12 11.63 0.00
C ALA A 225 7.82 12.46 -1.09
N ASP A 226 9.14 12.70 -0.95
CA ASP A 226 9.95 13.38 -1.97
C ASP A 226 9.97 12.61 -3.30
N PHE A 227 9.90 11.28 -3.24
CA PHE A 227 9.81 10.45 -4.44
C PHE A 227 8.40 10.43 -5.05
N CYS A 228 7.35 10.47 -4.25
CA CYS A 228 5.97 10.44 -4.69
C CYS A 228 5.52 11.78 -5.32
N ALA A 229 5.84 12.91 -4.68
CA ALA A 229 5.38 14.24 -5.07
C ALA A 229 5.56 14.61 -6.57
N PRO A 230 6.72 14.37 -7.24
CA PRO A 230 6.87 14.72 -8.65
C PRO A 230 6.04 13.84 -9.61
N ARG A 231 5.42 12.76 -9.11
CA ARG A 231 4.68 11.77 -9.91
C ARG A 231 3.17 11.95 -9.84
N GLY A 232 2.63 12.53 -8.77
CA GLY A 232 1.18 12.61 -8.53
C GLY A 232 0.38 13.20 -9.69
N VAL A 233 0.82 14.35 -10.22
CA VAL A 233 0.18 14.99 -11.39
C VAL A 233 0.19 14.05 -12.60
N ARG A 234 1.32 13.40 -12.89
CA ARG A 234 1.47 12.51 -14.06
C ARG A 234 0.65 11.25 -13.93
N VAL A 235 0.56 10.68 -12.72
CA VAL A 235 -0.33 9.56 -12.41
C VAL A 235 -1.77 9.97 -12.71
N LEU A 236 -2.21 11.11 -12.20
CA LEU A 236 -3.58 11.56 -12.37
C LEU A 236 -3.93 11.93 -13.82
N GLU A 237 -3.04 12.64 -14.51
CA GLU A 237 -3.16 12.97 -15.94
C GLU A 237 -3.19 11.71 -16.80
N GLY A 238 -2.35 10.73 -16.49
CA GLY A 238 -2.31 9.44 -17.18
C GLY A 238 -3.59 8.64 -16.99
N ALA A 239 -4.07 8.52 -15.75
CA ALA A 239 -5.31 7.83 -15.42
C ALA A 239 -6.54 8.52 -16.05
N ALA A 240 -6.64 9.85 -15.93
CA ALA A 240 -7.70 10.63 -16.54
C ALA A 240 -7.66 10.53 -18.06
N GLY A 241 -6.49 10.67 -18.69
CA GLY A 241 -6.33 10.57 -20.14
C GLY A 241 -6.70 9.20 -20.69
N TRP A 242 -6.35 8.13 -19.97
CA TRP A 242 -6.73 6.78 -20.33
C TRP A 242 -8.25 6.56 -20.19
N ILE A 243 -8.83 6.89 -19.03
CA ILE A 243 -10.26 6.70 -18.80
C ILE A 243 -11.09 7.56 -19.75
N ASP A 244 -10.75 8.84 -19.89
CA ASP A 244 -11.56 9.82 -20.62
C ASP A 244 -11.42 9.70 -22.15
N ARG A 245 -10.21 9.40 -22.65
CA ARG A 245 -9.89 9.46 -24.08
C ARG A 245 -9.34 8.18 -24.67
N GLN A 246 -9.10 7.15 -23.84
CA GLN A 246 -8.40 5.93 -24.25
C GLN A 246 -7.05 6.23 -24.91
N ASP A 247 -6.34 7.24 -24.38
CA ASP A 247 -5.06 7.71 -24.89
C ASP A 247 -3.91 6.75 -24.49
N PRO A 248 -3.25 6.08 -25.46
CA PRO A 248 -2.18 5.13 -25.16
C PRO A 248 -0.94 5.77 -24.52
N ASP A 249 -0.62 7.02 -24.85
CA ASP A 249 0.54 7.72 -24.28
C ASP A 249 0.26 8.14 -22.83
N ALA A 250 -0.98 8.54 -22.53
CA ALA A 250 -1.43 8.79 -21.16
C ALA A 250 -1.36 7.52 -20.31
N ARG A 251 -1.80 6.38 -20.87
CA ARG A 251 -1.70 5.08 -20.20
C ARG A 251 -0.25 4.70 -19.93
N LYS A 252 0.63 4.84 -20.94
CA LYS A 252 2.09 4.66 -20.80
C LYS A 252 2.69 5.50 -19.68
N MET A 253 2.30 6.77 -19.61
CA MET A 253 2.73 7.66 -18.55
C MET A 253 2.28 7.17 -17.17
N LEU A 254 1.01 6.79 -17.03
CA LEU A 254 0.46 6.25 -15.78
C LEU A 254 1.30 5.07 -15.26
N TRP A 255 1.47 4.02 -16.07
CA TRP A 255 2.17 2.82 -15.62
C TRP A 255 3.63 3.05 -15.28
N ASN A 256 4.33 3.90 -16.04
CA ASN A 256 5.71 4.25 -15.71
C ASN A 256 5.81 4.91 -14.34
N ASN A 257 4.88 5.80 -14.00
CA ASN A 257 4.92 6.49 -12.71
C ASN A 257 4.46 5.58 -11.56
N ILE A 258 3.37 4.82 -11.71
CA ILE A 258 2.92 3.86 -10.68
C ILE A 258 3.95 2.75 -10.47
N GLY A 259 4.50 2.17 -11.54
CA GLY A 259 5.54 1.15 -11.47
C GLY A 259 6.79 1.65 -10.76
N GLU A 260 7.19 2.92 -10.96
CA GLU A 260 8.29 3.52 -10.21
C GLU A 260 7.99 3.65 -8.70
N LEU A 261 6.76 4.00 -8.32
CA LEU A 261 6.36 4.08 -6.92
C LEU A 261 6.39 2.70 -6.24
N GLY A 262 5.87 1.66 -6.91
CA GLY A 262 5.99 0.28 -6.41
C GLY A 262 7.45 -0.17 -6.33
N ALA A 263 8.24 0.11 -7.36
CA ALA A 263 9.65 -0.30 -7.44
C ALA A 263 10.47 0.35 -6.32
N TRP A 264 10.13 1.57 -5.90
CA TRP A 264 10.77 2.26 -4.78
C TRP A 264 10.75 1.43 -3.49
N ALA A 265 9.65 0.74 -3.24
CA ALA A 265 9.46 -0.10 -2.05
C ALA A 265 10.19 -1.43 -2.17
N VAL A 266 10.09 -2.08 -3.34
CA VAL A 266 10.75 -3.37 -3.64
C VAL A 266 12.26 -3.24 -3.46
N VAL A 267 12.89 -2.25 -4.12
CA VAL A 267 14.37 -2.14 -4.12
C VAL A 267 14.94 -1.78 -2.76
N ARG A 268 14.21 -1.02 -1.94
CA ARG A 268 14.60 -0.69 -0.56
C ARG A 268 14.44 -1.88 0.35
N THR A 269 13.31 -2.57 0.27
CA THR A 269 13.11 -3.78 1.08
C THR A 269 14.16 -4.84 0.77
N LEU A 270 14.48 -5.08 -0.50
CA LEU A 270 15.53 -6.03 -0.90
C LEU A 270 16.91 -5.62 -0.36
N ARG A 271 17.25 -4.33 -0.41
CA ARG A 271 18.49 -3.81 0.17
C ARG A 271 18.51 -4.01 1.68
N ASP A 272 17.41 -3.69 2.36
CA ASP A 272 17.33 -3.76 3.81
C ASP A 272 17.35 -5.22 4.29
N VAL A 273 16.74 -6.15 3.54
CA VAL A 273 16.93 -7.59 3.73
C VAL A 273 18.41 -7.98 3.60
N ALA A 274 19.13 -7.49 2.60
CA ALA A 274 20.56 -7.76 2.46
C ALA A 274 21.37 -7.23 3.65
N ILE A 275 21.02 -6.03 4.15
CA ILE A 275 21.64 -5.42 5.33
C ILE A 275 21.32 -6.24 6.60
N ALA A 276 20.09 -6.71 6.77
CA ALA A 276 19.66 -7.47 7.94
C ALA A 276 20.37 -8.82 8.07
N ARG A 277 20.85 -9.38 6.95
CA ARG A 277 21.60 -10.64 6.89
C ARG A 277 23.08 -10.52 7.27
N ARG A 278 23.63 -9.30 7.34
CA ARG A 278 25.04 -9.04 7.62
C ARG A 278 25.37 -9.12 9.10
#